data_AF-A0A6N7LI46-F1
#
_entry.id   AF-A0A6N7LI46-F1
#
_cell.length_a   1.000
_cell.length_b   1.000
_cell.length_c   1.000
_cell.angle_alpha   90.00
_cell.angle_beta   90.00
_cell.angle_gamma   90.00
#
_symmetry.space_group_name_H-M   'P 1'
#
loop_
_entity.id
_entity.type
_entity.pdbx_description
1 polymer ?
#
loop_
_entity_poly.entity_id
_entity_poly.type
_entity_poly.pdbx_seq_one_letter_code
_entity_poly.pdbx_strand_id
1 'polypeptide(L)'
;MPTTTKVLAQALGSWLQYEYALGRGGLFNERYISTPISQVLSYRFKCGVSAEHPHPTLGPVRGGRGAKPSVDFAVIEHYPKVRALVESKWLNDAGVKVEAIIWDLIRLEMVAHAENAEAYFVLAGKRDRMTEVFEAARYQWQNARLVEGLLFDRVDRASVAVEKLTGKYLQKLRPYFEKYATGSFPSDIFLKQPYSYPYSVTAAVSDTDAGQPKYQVWVWEIERNEGGRRFQPCDAFSLSSNEAHCVGDMRRFLAA
;
A
#
# COMPACT_ATOMS: atom_id res chain seq x y z
N MET A 1 7.89 17.32 17.83
CA MET A 1 6.53 16.73 17.81
C MET A 1 6.63 15.27 17.38
N PRO A 2 5.71 14.38 17.82
CA PRO A 2 5.66 13.00 17.34
C PRO A 2 5.53 12.92 15.81
N THR A 3 6.07 11.88 15.19
CA THR A 3 5.90 11.62 13.74
C THR A 3 4.44 11.33 13.42
N THR A 4 4.00 11.59 12.19
CA THR A 4 2.63 11.31 11.74
C THR A 4 2.31 9.81 11.82
N THR A 5 3.27 8.94 11.47
CA THR A 5 3.14 7.48 11.64
C THR A 5 2.81 7.09 13.08
N LYS A 6 3.52 7.68 14.05
CA LYS A 6 3.28 7.45 15.48
C LYS A 6 1.91 7.94 15.91
N VAL A 7 1.50 9.14 15.50
CA VAL A 7 0.18 9.68 15.88
C VAL A 7 -0.95 8.84 15.28
N LEU A 8 -0.87 8.46 14.00
CA LEU A 8 -1.86 7.60 13.35
C LEU A 8 -2.00 6.26 14.06
N ALA A 9 -0.88 5.57 14.31
CA ALA A 9 -0.88 4.28 14.98
C ALA A 9 -1.47 4.39 16.39
N GLN A 10 -0.99 5.33 17.21
CA GLN A 10 -1.41 5.49 18.59
C GLN A 10 -2.88 5.87 18.71
N ALA A 11 -3.34 6.86 17.94
CA ALA A 11 -4.72 7.32 17.98
C ALA A 11 -5.67 6.21 17.51
N LEU A 12 -5.40 5.61 16.35
CA LEU A 12 -6.26 4.56 15.81
C LEU A 12 -6.26 3.32 16.70
N GLY A 13 -5.09 2.85 17.13
CA GLY A 13 -5.01 1.64 17.94
C GLY A 13 -5.61 1.84 19.34
N SER A 14 -5.47 3.02 19.96
CA SER A 14 -6.15 3.35 21.23
C SER A 14 -7.66 3.40 21.04
N TRP A 15 -8.13 4.01 19.96
CA TRP A 15 -9.55 4.07 19.62
C TRP A 15 -10.15 2.68 19.41
N LEU A 16 -9.44 1.77 18.72
CA LEU A 16 -9.87 0.38 18.56
C LEU A 16 -9.97 -0.35 19.90
N GLN A 17 -9.04 -0.14 20.84
CA GLN A 17 -9.16 -0.74 22.18
C GLN A 17 -10.36 -0.19 22.94
N TYR A 18 -10.59 1.12 22.87
CA TYR A 18 -11.74 1.77 23.50
C TYR A 18 -13.05 1.20 22.96
N GLU A 19 -13.24 1.20 21.64
CA GLU A 19 -14.45 0.68 21.00
C GLU A 19 -14.64 -0.81 21.30
N TYR A 20 -13.56 -1.59 21.36
CA TYR A 20 -13.63 -3.01 21.73
C TYR A 20 -14.08 -3.20 23.18
N ALA A 21 -13.56 -2.39 24.12
CA ALA A 21 -13.96 -2.42 25.53
C ALA A 21 -15.46 -2.09 25.71
N LEU A 22 -16.05 -1.33 24.78
CA LEU A 22 -17.49 -1.07 24.71
C LEU A 22 -18.30 -2.16 24.01
N GLY A 23 -17.68 -3.30 23.67
CA GLY A 23 -18.34 -4.41 22.99
C GLY A 23 -18.58 -4.19 21.49
N ARG A 24 -17.94 -3.19 20.86
CA ARG A 24 -18.16 -2.83 19.44
C ARG A 24 -17.20 -3.50 18.45
N GLY A 25 -16.40 -4.47 18.90
CA GLY A 25 -15.41 -5.14 18.05
C GLY A 25 -15.98 -5.83 16.80
N GLY A 26 -17.26 -6.21 16.82
CA GLY A 26 -17.96 -6.79 15.66
C GLY A 26 -18.24 -5.80 14.53
N LEU A 27 -18.11 -4.48 14.79
CA LEU A 27 -18.33 -3.44 13.79
C LEU A 27 -17.06 -3.09 13.00
N PHE A 28 -15.90 -3.58 13.42
CA PHE A 28 -14.62 -3.15 12.87
C PHE A 28 -14.42 -3.64 11.43
N ASN A 29 -14.13 -2.68 10.56
CA ASN A 29 -13.80 -2.86 9.14
C ASN A 29 -13.10 -1.58 8.64
N GLU A 30 -12.72 -1.55 7.36
CA GLU A 30 -12.03 -0.41 6.72
C GLU A 30 -12.82 0.90 6.87
N ARG A 31 -14.14 0.86 6.69
CA ARG A 31 -15.00 2.04 6.84
C ARG A 31 -15.12 2.49 8.30
N TYR A 32 -15.05 1.57 9.24
CA TYR A 32 -15.16 1.86 10.67
C TYR A 32 -13.96 2.68 11.17
N ILE A 33 -12.76 2.41 10.64
CA ILE A 33 -11.53 3.13 11.02
C ILE A 33 -11.36 4.47 10.29
N SER A 34 -12.23 4.81 9.34
CA SER A 34 -12.12 6.06 8.58
C SER A 34 -12.22 7.31 9.45
N THR A 35 -13.11 7.30 10.43
CA THR A 35 -13.34 8.44 11.33
C THR A 35 -12.09 8.82 12.12
N PRO A 36 -11.47 7.92 12.92
CA PRO A 36 -10.27 8.28 13.67
C PRO A 36 -9.08 8.67 12.77
N ILE A 37 -8.93 8.06 11.59
CA ILE A 37 -7.90 8.47 10.61
C ILE A 37 -8.13 9.93 10.18
N SER A 38 -9.35 10.29 9.76
CA SER A 38 -9.67 11.64 9.31
C SER A 38 -9.45 12.71 10.40
N GLN A 39 -9.74 12.38 11.66
CA GLN A 39 -9.51 13.26 12.81
C GLN A 39 -8.02 13.49 13.05
N VAL A 40 -7.20 12.44 12.98
CA VAL A 40 -5.73 12.56 13.09
C VAL A 40 -5.17 13.45 11.99
N LEU A 41 -5.59 13.22 10.73
CA LEU A 41 -5.12 14.02 9.59
C LEU A 41 -5.49 15.50 9.75
N SER A 42 -6.74 15.78 10.10
CA SER A 42 -7.22 17.16 10.35
C SER A 42 -6.41 17.83 11.46
N TYR A 43 -6.18 17.11 12.57
CA TYR A 43 -5.39 17.61 13.69
C TYR A 43 -3.92 17.86 13.31
N ARG A 44 -3.29 16.94 12.56
CA ARG A 44 -1.85 16.93 12.29
C ARG A 44 -1.43 17.96 11.26
N PHE A 45 -2.26 18.15 10.24
CA PHE A 45 -1.94 18.99 9.09
C PHE A 45 -2.64 20.35 9.11
N LYS A 46 -3.72 20.51 9.89
CA LYS A 46 -4.50 21.75 9.96
C LYS A 46 -5.05 22.18 8.59
N CYS A 47 -5.37 21.20 7.75
CA CYS A 47 -5.90 21.37 6.41
C CYS A 47 -7.21 20.58 6.25
N GLY A 48 -7.93 20.81 5.14
CA GLY A 48 -9.09 20.03 4.79
C GLY A 48 -8.73 18.57 4.48
N VAL A 49 -9.57 17.63 4.91
CA VAL A 49 -9.41 16.19 4.63
C VAL A 49 -10.54 15.74 3.71
N SER A 50 -10.18 15.14 2.58
CA SER A 50 -11.11 14.53 1.62
C SER A 50 -11.00 13.01 1.74
N ALA A 51 -12.12 12.35 2.05
CA ALA A 51 -12.23 10.90 1.87
C ALA A 51 -12.45 10.56 0.40
N GLU A 52 -12.07 9.35 -0.03
CA GLU A 52 -12.23 8.84 -1.39
C GLU A 52 -11.76 9.83 -2.46
N HIS A 53 -10.65 10.52 -2.19
CA HIS A 53 -10.17 11.60 -3.04
C HIS A 53 -9.74 11.05 -4.42
N PRO A 54 -10.18 11.64 -5.54
CA PRO A 54 -9.77 11.18 -6.87
C PRO A 54 -8.26 11.11 -7.02
N HIS A 55 -7.73 10.01 -7.54
CA HIS A 55 -6.29 9.83 -7.68
C HIS A 55 -5.76 10.74 -8.80
N PRO A 56 -4.89 11.73 -8.51
CA PRO A 56 -4.51 12.76 -9.47
C PRO A 56 -3.70 12.20 -10.66
N THR A 57 -2.88 11.17 -10.42
CA THR A 57 -2.05 10.55 -11.48
C THR A 57 -2.79 9.50 -12.30
N LEU A 58 -3.56 8.59 -11.67
CA LEU A 58 -4.25 7.50 -12.36
C LEU A 58 -5.60 7.90 -12.97
N GLY A 59 -6.27 8.90 -12.40
CA GLY A 59 -7.56 9.37 -12.91
C GLY A 59 -7.53 9.79 -14.39
N PRO A 60 -6.55 10.61 -14.83
CA PRO A 60 -6.45 11.05 -16.23
C PRO A 60 -6.07 9.96 -17.24
N VAL A 61 -5.28 8.97 -16.83
CA VAL A 61 -4.74 7.92 -17.74
C VAL A 61 -5.56 6.63 -17.75
N ARG A 62 -6.72 6.63 -17.09
CA ARG A 62 -7.57 5.45 -17.00
C ARG A 62 -8.32 5.20 -18.31
N GLY A 63 -8.15 4.01 -18.86
CA GLY A 63 -8.98 3.47 -19.94
C GLY A 63 -10.26 2.78 -19.43
N GLY A 64 -11.30 2.76 -20.27
CA GLY A 64 -12.51 1.96 -20.07
C GLY A 64 -13.55 2.52 -19.08
N ARG A 65 -14.60 1.73 -18.82
CA ARG A 65 -15.73 2.09 -17.93
C ARG A 65 -15.48 1.68 -16.47
N GLY A 66 -16.17 2.33 -15.52
CA GLY A 66 -16.25 1.97 -14.09
C GLY A 66 -15.84 3.10 -13.14
N ALA A 67 -15.70 2.82 -11.84
CA ALA A 67 -15.31 3.80 -10.82
C ALA A 67 -13.88 4.35 -11.04
N LYS A 68 -13.74 5.68 -11.00
CA LYS A 68 -12.43 6.34 -11.09
C LYS A 68 -11.55 5.94 -9.90
N PRO A 69 -10.23 5.78 -10.08
CA PRO A 69 -9.34 5.47 -8.97
C PRO A 69 -9.38 6.63 -7.98
N SER A 70 -9.49 6.29 -6.71
CA SER A 70 -9.41 7.20 -5.58
C SER A 70 -8.30 6.76 -4.64
N VAL A 71 -7.98 7.59 -3.66
CA VAL A 71 -7.23 7.23 -2.45
C VAL A 71 -8.15 7.36 -1.24
N ASP A 72 -7.96 6.56 -0.20
CA ASP A 72 -8.89 6.55 0.94
C ASP A 72 -9.00 7.93 1.60
N PHE A 73 -7.85 8.59 1.82
CA PHE A 73 -7.81 9.95 2.37
C PHE A 73 -6.74 10.79 1.68
N ALA A 74 -7.08 12.04 1.40
CA ALA A 74 -6.14 13.09 1.01
C ALA A 74 -6.31 14.31 1.90
N VAL A 75 -5.19 14.87 2.34
CA VAL A 75 -5.10 16.16 3.02
C VAL A 75 -4.81 17.22 1.96
N ILE A 76 -5.70 18.20 1.84
CA ILE A 76 -5.64 19.21 0.77
C ILE A 76 -5.13 20.53 1.36
N GLU A 77 -3.93 20.95 0.96
CA GLU A 77 -3.34 22.22 1.43
C GLU A 77 -4.07 23.41 0.83
N HIS A 78 -4.22 23.42 -0.50
CA HIS A 78 -5.07 24.31 -1.27
C HIS A 78 -5.45 23.56 -2.53
N TYR A 79 -6.74 23.48 -2.89
CA TYR A 79 -7.13 22.69 -4.06
C TYR A 79 -6.41 23.18 -5.34
N PRO A 80 -5.81 22.29 -6.16
CA PRO A 80 -5.81 20.81 -6.06
C PRO A 80 -4.61 20.18 -5.32
N LYS A 81 -3.74 20.97 -4.69
CA LYS A 81 -2.52 20.52 -4.02
C LYS A 81 -2.79 19.57 -2.86
N VAL A 82 -2.28 18.35 -3.00
CA VAL A 82 -2.27 17.33 -1.94
C VAL A 82 -1.03 17.49 -1.07
N ARG A 83 -1.22 17.52 0.25
CA ARG A 83 -0.15 17.59 1.26
C ARG A 83 0.20 16.22 1.83
N ALA A 84 -0.82 15.39 2.07
CA ALA A 84 -0.63 14.06 2.62
C ALA A 84 -1.72 13.09 2.14
N LEU A 85 -1.41 11.80 2.15
CA LEU A 85 -2.29 10.72 1.72
C LEU A 85 -2.28 9.58 2.72
N VAL A 86 -3.42 8.89 2.82
CA VAL A 86 -3.50 7.62 3.54
C VAL A 86 -4.26 6.62 2.69
N GLU A 87 -3.71 5.42 2.57
CA GLU A 87 -4.47 4.20 2.23
C GLU A 87 -4.56 3.34 3.48
N SER A 88 -5.71 2.70 3.67
CA SER A 88 -5.99 1.90 4.85
C SER A 88 -6.50 0.52 4.48
N LYS A 89 -6.08 -0.49 5.24
CA LYS A 89 -6.54 -1.86 5.09
C LYS A 89 -6.93 -2.48 6.41
N TRP A 90 -8.03 -3.22 6.39
CA TRP A 90 -8.50 -3.99 7.54
C TRP A 90 -8.21 -5.47 7.34
N LEU A 91 -7.42 -6.03 8.24
CA LEU A 91 -7.05 -7.43 8.24
C LEU A 91 -8.14 -8.26 8.94
N ASN A 92 -9.05 -8.79 8.14
CA ASN A 92 -10.10 -9.70 8.57
C ASN A 92 -9.61 -11.16 8.61
N ASP A 93 -10.52 -12.10 8.91
CA ASP A 93 -10.20 -13.52 9.02
C ASP A 93 -9.77 -14.16 7.69
N ALA A 94 -10.21 -13.62 6.54
CA ALA A 94 -9.75 -14.05 5.21
C ALA A 94 -8.34 -13.52 4.88
N GLY A 95 -7.89 -12.48 5.59
CA GLY A 95 -6.67 -11.73 5.28
C GLY A 95 -6.85 -10.74 4.12
N VAL A 96 -5.76 -10.08 3.74
CA VAL A 96 -5.72 -9.18 2.58
C VAL A 96 -4.82 -9.82 1.51
N LYS A 97 -5.24 -9.77 0.25
CA LYS A 97 -4.41 -10.26 -0.85
C LYS A 97 -3.15 -9.39 -0.98
N VAL A 98 -1.98 -10.00 -1.06
CA VAL A 98 -0.71 -9.26 -1.16
C VAL A 98 -0.70 -8.31 -2.35
N GLU A 99 -1.23 -8.72 -3.50
CA GLU A 99 -1.30 -7.86 -4.68
C GLU A 99 -2.20 -6.62 -4.51
N ALA A 100 -3.21 -6.68 -3.64
CA ALA A 100 -4.01 -5.51 -3.30
C ALA A 100 -3.18 -4.52 -2.46
N ILE A 101 -2.41 -5.02 -1.50
CA ILE A 101 -1.48 -4.18 -0.71
C ILE A 101 -0.45 -3.52 -1.64
N ILE A 102 0.19 -4.30 -2.52
CA ILE A 102 1.16 -3.75 -3.48
C ILE A 102 0.52 -2.66 -4.35
N TRP A 103 -0.71 -2.87 -4.82
CA TRP A 103 -1.42 -1.87 -5.60
C TRP A 103 -1.66 -0.57 -4.82
N ASP A 104 -1.99 -0.65 -3.53
CA ASP A 104 -2.15 0.53 -2.68
C ASP A 104 -0.82 1.27 -2.48
N LEU A 105 0.28 0.53 -2.28
CA LEU A 105 1.62 1.11 -2.19
C LEU A 105 2.02 1.83 -3.48
N ILE A 106 1.72 1.24 -4.64
CA ILE A 106 1.94 1.86 -5.97
C ILE A 106 1.15 3.17 -6.06
N ARG A 107 -0.16 3.14 -5.74
CA ARG A 107 -1.01 4.33 -5.78
C ARG A 107 -0.49 5.45 -4.88
N LEU A 108 -0.09 5.12 -3.66
CA LEU A 108 0.48 6.07 -2.72
C LEU A 108 1.78 6.70 -3.25
N GLU A 109 2.72 5.90 -3.73
CA GLU A 109 3.99 6.39 -4.27
C GLU A 109 3.75 7.34 -5.44
N MET A 110 2.85 6.99 -6.37
CA MET A 110 2.60 7.78 -7.58
C MET A 110 2.12 9.20 -7.25
N VAL A 111 1.28 9.35 -6.23
CA VAL A 111 0.82 10.68 -5.81
C VAL A 111 1.86 11.37 -4.93
N ALA A 112 2.53 10.65 -4.02
CA ALA A 112 3.61 11.21 -3.21
C ALA A 112 4.70 11.85 -4.08
N HIS A 113 5.07 11.19 -5.18
CA HIS A 113 5.99 11.70 -6.18
C HIS A 113 5.42 12.89 -6.95
N ALA A 114 4.22 12.77 -7.55
CA ALA A 114 3.64 13.82 -8.39
C ALA A 114 3.34 15.11 -7.62
N GLU A 115 2.92 14.99 -6.37
CA GLU A 115 2.47 16.10 -5.54
C GLU A 115 3.48 16.51 -4.47
N ASN A 116 4.66 15.89 -4.40
CA ASN A 116 5.61 16.14 -3.31
C ASN A 116 4.94 15.95 -1.91
N ALA A 117 4.00 15.01 -1.82
CA ALA A 117 3.14 14.79 -0.67
C ALA A 117 3.71 13.73 0.29
N GLU A 118 3.33 13.80 1.55
CA GLU A 118 3.54 12.69 2.51
C GLU A 118 2.55 11.55 2.20
N ALA A 119 2.97 10.29 2.30
CA ALA A 119 2.07 9.16 2.03
C ALA A 119 2.22 8.07 3.08
N TYR A 120 1.09 7.55 3.55
CA TYR A 120 1.04 6.59 4.64
C TYR A 120 0.18 5.39 4.28
N PHE A 121 0.68 4.20 4.57
CA PHE A 121 -0.10 2.98 4.52
C PHE A 121 -0.44 2.52 5.94
N VAL A 122 -1.73 2.37 6.23
CA VAL A 122 -2.26 1.97 7.54
C VAL A 122 -2.83 0.56 7.43
N LEU A 123 -2.28 -0.40 8.19
CA LEU A 123 -2.84 -1.73 8.32
C LEU A 123 -3.35 -1.93 9.74
N ALA A 124 -4.63 -2.22 9.90
CA ALA A 124 -5.26 -2.46 11.18
C ALA A 124 -5.99 -3.80 11.19
N GLY A 125 -6.06 -4.47 12.33
CA GLY A 125 -6.80 -5.72 12.45
C GLY A 125 -6.55 -6.43 13.76
N LYS A 126 -7.02 -7.67 13.87
CA LYS A 126 -6.71 -8.52 15.03
C LYS A 126 -5.22 -8.80 15.09
N ARG A 127 -4.67 -8.84 16.30
CA ARG A 127 -3.23 -9.01 16.53
C ARG A 127 -2.69 -10.35 15.99
N ASP A 128 -3.43 -11.43 16.18
CA ASP A 128 -3.06 -12.77 15.69
C ASP A 128 -2.95 -12.79 14.17
N ARG A 129 -3.87 -12.14 13.46
CA ARG A 129 -3.79 -11.98 12.00
C ARG A 129 -2.59 -11.13 11.60
N MET A 130 -2.30 -10.07 12.36
CA MET A 130 -1.18 -9.17 12.09
C MET A 130 0.15 -9.91 12.13
N THR A 131 0.31 -10.88 13.03
CA THR A 131 1.48 -11.77 13.09
C THR A 131 1.75 -12.44 11.75
N GLU A 132 0.70 -12.91 11.06
CA GLU A 132 0.82 -13.60 9.77
C GLU A 132 1.40 -12.69 8.67
N VAL A 133 1.16 -11.38 8.73
CA VAL A 133 1.71 -10.42 7.76
C VAL A 133 3.23 -10.43 7.75
N PHE A 134 3.84 -10.78 8.89
CA PHE A 134 5.27 -10.81 9.10
C PHE A 134 5.87 -12.22 9.11
N GLU A 135 5.07 -13.26 8.83
CA GLU A 135 5.53 -14.65 9.01
C GLU A 135 5.04 -15.59 7.89
N ALA A 136 3.87 -15.30 7.29
CA ALA A 136 3.26 -16.19 6.32
C ALA A 136 3.74 -15.94 4.88
N ALA A 137 3.99 -17.03 4.15
CA ALA A 137 4.43 -17.01 2.75
C ALA A 137 3.47 -16.26 1.81
N ARG A 138 2.17 -16.17 2.14
CA ARG A 138 1.18 -15.45 1.34
C ARG A 138 1.44 -13.93 1.25
N TYR A 139 2.23 -13.38 2.17
CA TYR A 139 2.66 -11.98 2.19
C TYR A 139 4.10 -11.80 1.71
N GLN A 140 4.65 -12.79 0.99
CA GLN A 140 5.96 -12.62 0.35
C GLN A 140 5.86 -11.84 -0.96
N TRP A 141 6.86 -10.99 -1.19
CA TRP A 141 7.05 -10.21 -2.41
C TRP A 141 8.54 -9.99 -2.69
N GLN A 142 8.87 -9.55 -3.90
CA GLN A 142 10.24 -9.20 -4.26
C GLN A 142 10.61 -7.79 -3.78
N ASN A 143 11.75 -7.65 -3.12
CA ASN A 143 12.29 -6.34 -2.76
C ASN A 143 13.00 -5.66 -3.95
N ALA A 144 13.51 -4.44 -3.77
CA ALA A 144 14.20 -3.69 -4.82
C ALA A 144 15.49 -4.36 -5.36
N ARG A 145 16.03 -5.35 -4.64
CA ARG A 145 17.15 -6.21 -5.08
C ARG A 145 16.68 -7.49 -5.78
N LEU A 146 15.38 -7.62 -6.04
CA LEU A 146 14.71 -8.78 -6.62
C LEU A 146 14.79 -10.05 -5.77
N VAL A 147 15.06 -9.90 -4.46
CA VAL A 147 15.07 -11.00 -3.51
C VAL A 147 13.67 -11.18 -2.95
N GLU A 148 13.14 -12.41 -3.00
CA GLU A 148 11.85 -12.77 -2.41
C GLU A 148 11.96 -12.88 -0.90
N GLY A 149 11.01 -12.26 -0.20
CA GLY A 149 10.93 -12.27 1.26
C GLY A 149 9.60 -11.68 1.72
N LEU A 150 9.43 -11.49 3.03
CA LEU A 150 8.24 -10.86 3.57
C LEU A 150 8.11 -9.41 3.06
N LEU A 151 6.89 -9.01 2.70
CA LEU A 151 6.61 -7.67 2.20
C LEU A 151 6.95 -6.58 3.23
N PHE A 152 6.65 -6.84 4.50
CA PHE A 152 6.89 -5.90 5.58
C PHE A 152 7.87 -6.46 6.60
N ASP A 153 8.69 -5.56 7.15
CA ASP A 153 9.53 -5.80 8.30
C ASP A 153 8.97 -5.05 9.52
N ARG A 154 9.18 -5.59 10.73
CA ARG A 154 8.70 -5.01 11.99
C ARG A 154 9.62 -3.90 12.53
N VAL A 155 10.91 -3.96 12.18
CA VAL A 155 11.99 -3.17 12.78
C VAL A 155 12.68 -2.32 11.74
N ASP A 156 12.89 -2.87 10.55
CA ASP A 156 13.69 -2.23 9.51
C ASP A 156 12.82 -1.59 8.43
N ARG A 157 13.51 -0.85 7.54
CA ARG A 157 12.91 -0.35 6.30
C ARG A 157 12.62 -1.51 5.35
N ALA A 158 11.58 -1.37 4.55
CA ALA A 158 11.24 -2.35 3.52
C ALA A 158 11.29 -1.73 2.13
N SER A 159 11.40 -2.56 1.10
CA SER A 159 11.31 -2.12 -0.29
C SER A 159 10.58 -3.16 -1.14
N VAL A 160 9.98 -2.70 -2.23
CA VAL A 160 9.13 -3.48 -3.12
C VAL A 160 9.55 -3.22 -4.56
N ALA A 161 9.88 -4.27 -5.30
CA ALA A 161 10.07 -4.20 -6.75
C ALA A 161 8.74 -4.39 -7.49
N VAL A 162 8.54 -3.61 -8.55
CA VAL A 162 7.29 -3.53 -9.33
C VAL A 162 7.53 -3.60 -10.85
N GLU A 163 8.71 -3.27 -11.36
CA GLU A 163 8.99 -3.33 -12.81
C GLU A 163 9.34 -4.74 -13.30
N LYS A 164 10.26 -5.43 -12.60
CA LYS A 164 10.84 -6.71 -13.04
C LYS A 164 10.04 -7.91 -12.54
N LEU A 165 8.72 -7.82 -12.66
CA LEU A 165 7.82 -8.87 -12.20
C LEU A 165 7.85 -10.04 -13.19
N THR A 166 8.32 -11.19 -12.74
CA THR A 166 8.30 -12.43 -13.54
C THR A 166 7.29 -13.43 -12.97
N GLY A 167 6.82 -14.34 -13.83
CA GLY A 167 5.95 -15.45 -13.44
C GLY A 167 4.72 -15.03 -12.63
N LYS A 168 4.61 -15.53 -11.39
CA LYS A 168 3.45 -15.35 -10.50
C LYS A 168 3.16 -13.89 -10.17
N TYR A 169 4.18 -13.03 -10.08
CA TYR A 169 3.99 -11.62 -9.68
C TYR A 169 3.36 -10.79 -10.80
N LEU A 170 3.79 -11.05 -12.04
CA LEU A 170 3.21 -10.40 -13.21
C LEU A 170 1.73 -10.76 -13.37
N GLN A 171 1.40 -12.05 -13.20
CA GLN A 171 0.00 -12.51 -13.27
C GLN A 171 -0.89 -11.83 -12.22
N LYS A 172 -0.35 -11.60 -11.02
CA LYS A 172 -1.07 -10.92 -9.94
C LYS A 172 -1.35 -9.44 -10.22
N LEU A 173 -0.39 -8.70 -10.79
CA LEU A 173 -0.55 -7.25 -11.02
C LEU A 173 -1.04 -6.85 -12.40
N ARG A 174 -0.94 -7.74 -13.40
CA ARG A 174 -1.42 -7.47 -14.76
C ARG A 174 -2.85 -6.90 -14.80
N PRO A 175 -3.85 -7.44 -14.09
CA PRO A 175 -5.22 -6.91 -14.12
C PRO A 175 -5.36 -5.47 -13.61
N TYR A 176 -4.43 -5.02 -12.76
CA TYR A 176 -4.41 -3.64 -12.27
C TYR A 176 -3.86 -2.70 -13.34
N PHE A 177 -2.75 -3.06 -13.98
CA PHE A 177 -2.07 -2.23 -14.98
C PHE A 177 -2.77 -2.14 -16.33
N GLU A 178 -3.50 -3.18 -16.76
CA GLU A 178 -4.20 -3.19 -18.07
C GLU A 178 -5.12 -1.99 -18.28
N LYS A 179 -5.65 -1.41 -17.19
CA LYS A 179 -6.53 -0.23 -17.22
C LYS A 179 -5.78 1.10 -17.40
N TYR A 180 -4.46 1.09 -17.36
CA TYR A 180 -3.59 2.27 -17.28
C TYR A 180 -2.35 2.12 -18.18
N ALA A 181 -2.55 1.70 -19.43
CA ALA A 181 -1.47 1.35 -20.34
C ALA A 181 -0.42 2.46 -20.56
N THR A 182 -0.82 3.73 -20.49
CA THR A 182 0.08 4.89 -20.65
C THR A 182 0.51 5.52 -19.31
N GLY A 183 0.19 4.89 -18.19
CA GLY A 183 0.58 5.36 -16.86
C GLY A 183 2.08 5.18 -16.59
N SER A 184 2.68 6.10 -15.83
CA SER A 184 4.07 6.01 -15.38
C SER A 184 4.14 5.50 -13.94
N PHE A 185 4.60 4.25 -13.77
CA PHE A 185 4.60 3.54 -12.50
C PHE A 185 5.99 3.46 -11.89
N PRO A 186 6.14 3.46 -10.55
CA PRO A 186 7.43 3.28 -9.91
C PRO A 186 7.98 1.89 -10.20
N SER A 187 9.26 1.78 -10.53
CA SER A 187 9.94 0.46 -10.59
C SER A 187 10.14 -0.14 -9.21
N ASP A 188 10.36 0.72 -8.21
CA ASP A 188 10.67 0.34 -6.83
C ASP A 188 9.97 1.31 -5.87
N ILE A 189 9.44 0.77 -4.76
CA ILE A 189 8.80 1.53 -3.68
C ILE A 189 9.58 1.27 -2.39
N PHE A 190 9.83 2.33 -1.63
CA PHE A 190 10.57 2.27 -0.37
C PHE A 190 9.66 2.66 0.80
N LEU A 191 9.74 1.89 1.89
CA LEU A 191 8.97 2.06 3.10
C LEU A 191 9.93 2.39 4.24
N LYS A 192 9.68 3.48 4.94
CA LYS A 192 10.40 3.78 6.18
C LYS A 192 10.08 2.75 7.25
N GLN A 193 10.89 2.72 8.30
CA GLN A 193 10.63 1.92 9.49
C GLN A 193 9.20 2.20 10.00
N PRO A 194 8.37 1.15 10.21
CA PRO A 194 7.01 1.36 10.66
C PRO A 194 6.92 1.82 12.10
N TYR A 195 5.74 2.33 12.45
CA TYR A 195 5.32 2.43 13.84
C TYR A 195 4.10 1.55 14.08
N SER A 196 4.04 0.87 15.22
CA SER A 196 2.90 0.06 15.62
C SER A 196 2.32 0.47 16.96
N TYR A 197 1.02 0.25 17.12
CA TYR A 197 0.34 0.41 18.39
C TYR A 197 -0.83 -0.59 18.53
N PRO A 198 -1.00 -1.22 19.71
CA PRO A 198 -0.08 -1.17 20.85
C PRO A 198 1.29 -1.77 20.52
N TYR A 199 2.32 -1.18 21.13
CA TYR A 199 3.72 -1.48 20.82
C TYR A 199 4.04 -2.88 21.35
N SER A 200 4.28 -3.84 20.46
CA SER A 200 4.85 -5.12 20.86
C SER A 200 6.34 -5.08 20.61
N VAL A 201 7.13 -4.68 21.62
CA VAL A 201 8.48 -5.26 21.72
C VAL A 201 8.26 -6.76 21.79
N THR A 202 8.99 -7.48 20.94
CA THR A 202 9.15 -8.94 20.77
C THR A 202 9.18 -9.76 22.07
N ALA A 203 8.11 -9.75 22.87
CA ALA A 203 7.89 -10.73 23.90
C ALA A 203 7.09 -11.85 23.24
N ALA A 204 7.70 -13.04 23.15
CA ALA A 204 6.93 -14.27 23.01
C ALA A 204 5.92 -14.29 24.16
N VAL A 205 4.63 -14.20 23.84
CA VAL A 205 3.58 -14.09 24.85
C VAL A 205 2.98 -15.48 25.06
N SER A 206 3.03 -15.92 26.32
CA SER A 206 2.29 -17.07 26.85
C SER A 206 0.77 -16.89 26.68
N ASP A 207 0.08 -17.97 26.34
CA ASP A 207 -1.37 -18.11 26.04
C ASP A 207 -2.38 -17.67 27.13
N THR A 208 -1.98 -16.87 28.12
CA THR A 208 -2.91 -16.28 29.06
C THR A 208 -3.45 -14.97 28.50
N ASP A 209 -4.51 -15.10 27.68
CA ASP A 209 -5.27 -14.08 26.93
C ASP A 209 -5.83 -12.89 27.76
N ALA A 210 -5.70 -12.92 29.09
CA ALA A 210 -6.24 -11.90 29.99
C ALA A 210 -5.31 -10.67 30.09
N GLY A 211 -5.32 -9.82 29.06
CA GLY A 211 -4.71 -8.48 29.14
C GLY A 211 -3.93 -8.01 27.91
N GLN A 212 -3.79 -8.86 26.89
CA GLN A 212 -3.18 -8.42 25.63
C GLN A 212 -4.20 -7.64 24.78
N PRO A 213 -3.76 -6.58 24.09
CA PRO A 213 -4.62 -5.86 23.17
C PRO A 213 -5.01 -6.76 22.00
N LYS A 214 -6.32 -6.85 21.76
CA LYS A 214 -6.89 -7.72 20.72
C LYS A 214 -6.62 -7.23 19.30
N TYR A 215 -6.52 -5.91 19.14
CA TYR A 215 -6.29 -5.26 17.86
C TYR A 215 -4.94 -4.56 17.85
N GLN A 216 -4.34 -4.48 16.66
CA GLN A 216 -3.08 -3.78 16.43
C GLN A 216 -3.18 -2.96 15.15
N VAL A 217 -2.43 -1.86 15.13
CA VAL A 217 -2.28 -0.96 14.00
C VAL A 217 -0.80 -0.86 13.67
N TRP A 218 -0.47 -0.96 12.39
CA TRP A 218 0.84 -0.66 11.84
C TRP A 218 0.72 0.44 10.80
N VAL A 219 1.68 1.36 10.81
CA VAL A 219 1.73 2.48 9.87
C VAL A 219 3.11 2.60 9.28
N TRP A 220 3.19 2.56 7.95
CA TRP A 220 4.39 2.83 7.18
C TRP A 220 4.26 4.18 6.49
N GLU A 221 5.36 4.91 6.42
CA GLU A 221 5.49 6.08 5.55
C GLU A 221 6.19 5.64 4.26
N ILE A 222 5.63 6.01 3.11
CA ILE A 222 6.23 5.76 1.81
C ILE A 222 7.32 6.81 1.58
N GLU A 223 8.55 6.36 1.33
CA GLU A 223 9.66 7.24 1.00
C GLU A 223 9.55 7.67 -0.46
N ARG A 224 9.63 8.98 -0.69
CA ARG A 224 9.55 9.58 -2.03
C ARG A 224 10.81 9.24 -2.82
N ASN A 225 10.64 8.71 -4.02
CA ASN A 225 11.74 8.26 -4.86
C ASN A 225 11.98 9.26 -6.02
N GLU A 226 12.51 10.45 -5.70
CA GLU A 226 12.66 11.59 -6.64
C GLU A 226 13.59 11.31 -7.84
N GLY A 227 14.43 10.27 -7.77
CA GLY A 227 15.26 9.78 -8.87
C GLY A 227 14.96 8.34 -9.28
N GLY A 228 13.82 7.80 -8.83
CA GLY A 228 13.44 6.42 -9.06
C GLY A 228 13.20 6.12 -10.53
N ARG A 229 13.63 4.93 -10.98
CA ARG A 229 13.21 4.43 -12.29
C ARG A 229 11.70 4.25 -12.29
N ARG A 230 11.07 4.60 -13.41
CA ARG A 230 9.65 4.42 -13.67
C ARG A 230 9.48 3.67 -14.98
N PHE A 231 8.39 2.93 -15.12
CA PHE A 231 8.09 2.14 -16.31
C PHE A 231 6.66 2.38 -16.79
N GLN A 232 6.40 2.08 -18.06
CA GLN A 232 5.06 1.99 -18.61
C GLN A 232 4.66 0.51 -18.75
N PRO A 233 3.41 0.12 -18.44
CA PRO A 233 3.03 -1.29 -18.48
C PRO A 233 3.12 -1.91 -19.88
N CYS A 234 2.86 -1.15 -20.95
CA CYS A 234 3.03 -1.63 -22.32
C CYS A 234 4.46 -2.13 -22.62
N ASP A 235 5.45 -1.47 -22.04
CA ASP A 235 6.86 -1.83 -22.19
C ASP A 235 7.23 -3.03 -21.31
N ALA A 236 6.66 -3.10 -20.11
CA ALA A 236 6.89 -4.21 -19.18
C ALA A 236 6.26 -5.54 -19.65
N PHE A 237 5.07 -5.49 -20.26
CA PHE A 237 4.40 -6.70 -20.75
C PHE A 237 5.04 -7.26 -22.02
N SER A 238 5.55 -6.40 -22.90
CA SER A 238 6.21 -6.81 -24.14
C SER A 238 7.58 -7.48 -23.89
N LEU A 239 8.27 -7.13 -22.81
CA LEU A 239 9.51 -7.80 -22.39
C LEU A 239 9.26 -9.22 -21.85
N SER A 240 8.07 -9.50 -21.29
CA SER A 240 7.72 -10.82 -20.74
C SER A 240 7.25 -11.83 -21.80
N SER A 241 6.88 -11.37 -22.99
CA SER A 241 6.42 -12.22 -24.10
C SER A 241 7.55 -12.86 -24.92
N ASN A 242 8.81 -12.49 -24.67
CA ASN A 242 9.96 -13.03 -25.42
C ASN A 242 10.52 -14.38 -24.89
N GLU A 243 9.90 -14.99 -23.87
CA GLU A 243 10.29 -16.33 -23.39
C GLU A 243 9.34 -17.46 -23.81
N ALA A 244 8.32 -17.18 -24.63
CA ALA A 244 7.44 -18.22 -25.19
C ALA A 244 7.21 -17.98 -26.69
N HIS A 245 8.00 -18.68 -27.51
CA HIS A 245 7.84 -18.88 -28.95
C HIS A 245 7.76 -17.64 -29.85
N CYS A 246 8.84 -17.41 -30.61
CA CYS A 246 8.73 -17.28 -32.06
C CYS A 246 9.97 -17.90 -32.74
N VAL A 247 9.88 -19.22 -32.95
CA VAL A 247 10.36 -19.84 -34.17
C VAL A 247 9.34 -19.46 -35.25
N GLY A 248 9.83 -18.85 -36.34
CA GLY A 248 9.07 -18.68 -37.57
C GLY A 248 8.61 -17.25 -37.86
N ASP A 249 9.51 -16.41 -38.40
CA ASP A 249 9.44 -16.21 -39.84
C ASP A 249 10.79 -15.69 -40.38
N MET A 250 11.37 -16.47 -41.28
CA MET A 250 12.66 -16.22 -41.89
C MET A 250 12.39 -15.79 -43.33
N ARG A 251 12.77 -14.54 -43.64
CA ARG A 251 13.01 -14.01 -45.00
C ARG A 251 11.81 -14.02 -45.95
N ARG A 252 11.53 -12.85 -46.55
CA ARG A 252 11.51 -12.70 -48.02
C ARG A 252 11.52 -11.22 -48.45
N PHE A 253 12.61 -10.87 -49.16
CA PHE A 253 12.83 -9.81 -50.16
C PHE A 253 12.71 -8.33 -49.74
N LEU A 254 13.78 -7.51 -49.68
CA LEU A 254 14.68 -6.98 -50.73
C LEU A 254 13.95 -6.30 -51.91
N ALA A 255 14.19 -4.97 -51.98
CA ALA A 255 14.33 -4.10 -53.16
C ALA A 255 13.73 -4.56 -54.51
N ALA A 256 12.72 -3.81 -54.97
CA ALA A 256 12.65 -3.18 -56.29
C ALA A 256 11.59 -2.07 -56.23
#